data_AF-A0A6I1FXJ6-F1
#
_entry.id   AF-A0A6I1FXJ6-F1
#
_cell.length_a   1.000
_cell.length_b   1.000
_cell.length_c   1.000
_cell.angle_alpha   90.00
_cell.angle_beta   90.00
_cell.angle_gamma   90.00
#
_symmetry.space_group_name_H-M   'P 1'
#
loop_
_entity.id
_entity.type
_entity.pdbx_description
1 polymer ?
#
loop_
_entity_poly.entity_id
_entity_poly.type
_entity_poly.pdbx_seq_one_letter_code
_entity_poly.pdbx_strand_id
1 'polypeptide(L)'
;MTDTGDVVDARQEGYERDMTHRRRSLAREFRLRYFTLQATWVIVLTAGAAIPLSAALGWPGWVAPILGFSVVVATGLEKVFNRTTDGAVAVDRLRRALDQEGRLFHARKLHYADSDDPFDEYVRRSEAAIAEFDRSMLAYAQRIAPPTKS
;
A
#
# COMPACT_ATOMS: atom_id res chain seq x y z
N MET A 1 -40.04 6.80 21.50
CA MET A 1 -39.72 5.63 20.67
C MET A 1 -38.79 6.13 19.60
N THR A 2 -37.49 6.06 19.85
CA THR A 2 -36.49 6.25 18.79
C THR A 2 -36.58 5.03 17.89
N ASP A 3 -36.82 5.30 16.61
CA ASP A 3 -37.00 4.28 15.60
C ASP A 3 -35.72 3.45 15.47
N THR A 4 -35.84 2.14 15.67
CA THR A 4 -34.70 1.21 15.62
C THR A 4 -34.06 1.20 14.22
N GLY A 5 -34.81 1.58 13.18
CA GLY A 5 -34.30 1.75 11.81
C GLY A 5 -33.24 2.84 11.68
N ASP A 6 -33.45 4.01 12.30
CA ASP A 6 -32.51 5.14 12.23
C ASP A 6 -31.14 4.82 12.84
N VAL A 7 -31.11 3.97 13.87
CA VAL A 7 -29.86 3.56 14.54
C VAL A 7 -29.06 2.55 13.70
N VAL A 8 -29.73 1.66 12.98
CA VAL A 8 -29.11 0.68 12.08
C VAL A 8 -28.50 1.40 10.87
N ASP A 9 -29.25 2.33 10.25
CA ASP A 9 -28.77 3.11 9.12
C ASP A 9 -27.57 4.00 9.48
N ALA A 10 -27.60 4.66 10.65
CA ALA A 10 -26.48 5.48 11.11
C ALA A 10 -25.20 4.65 11.39
N ARG A 11 -25.35 3.44 11.93
CA ARG A 11 -24.22 2.52 12.16
C ARG A 11 -23.62 2.02 10.85
N GLN A 12 -24.47 1.66 9.89
CA GLN A 12 -24.05 1.24 8.57
C GLN A 12 -23.32 2.37 7.82
N GLU A 13 -23.89 3.58 7.81
CA GLU A 13 -23.29 4.75 7.14
C GLU A 13 -21.93 5.11 7.76
N GLY A 14 -21.82 5.06 9.10
CA GLY A 14 -20.57 5.30 9.81
C GLY A 14 -19.47 4.30 9.40
N TYR A 15 -19.82 3.01 9.31
CA TYR A 15 -18.87 1.95 8.95
C TYR A 15 -18.45 2.03 7.47
N GLU A 16 -19.39 2.30 6.56
CA GLU A 16 -19.07 2.50 5.13
C GLU A 16 -18.17 3.72 4.92
N ARG A 17 -18.39 4.80 5.67
CA ARG A 17 -17.55 6.00 5.63
C ARG A 17 -16.13 5.71 6.13
N ASP A 18 -15.97 4.97 7.22
CA ASP A 18 -14.65 4.55 7.72
C ASP A 18 -13.92 3.64 6.70
N MET A 19 -14.61 2.63 6.17
CA MET A 19 -14.03 1.74 5.15
C MET A 19 -13.61 2.48 3.88
N THR A 20 -14.40 3.46 3.45
CA THR A 20 -14.06 4.32 2.31
C THR A 20 -12.82 5.15 2.59
N HIS A 21 -12.70 5.72 3.80
CA HIS A 21 -11.53 6.49 4.21
C HIS A 21 -10.27 5.62 4.23
N ARG A 22 -10.34 4.42 4.83
CA ARG A 22 -9.24 3.45 4.85
C ARG A 22 -8.80 3.07 3.44
N ARG A 23 -9.71 2.72 2.54
CA ARG A 23 -9.39 2.39 1.13
C ARG A 23 -8.68 3.54 0.41
N ARG A 24 -9.14 4.78 0.59
CA ARG A 24 -8.50 5.97 -0.01
C ARG A 24 -7.10 6.20 0.53
N SER A 25 -6.89 6.04 1.84
CA SER A 25 -5.57 6.18 2.46
C SER A 25 -4.58 5.15 1.90
N LEU A 26 -4.97 3.87 1.84
CA LEU A 26 -4.16 2.79 1.27
C LEU A 26 -3.82 3.03 -0.21
N ALA A 27 -4.79 3.53 -0.99
CA ALA A 27 -4.57 3.86 -2.40
C ALA A 27 -3.63 5.06 -2.63
N ARG A 28 -3.55 6.00 -1.67
CA ARG A 28 -2.62 7.13 -1.73
C ARG A 28 -1.20 6.69 -1.40
N GLU A 29 -1.03 5.90 -0.35
CA GLU A 29 0.27 5.35 0.05
C GLU A 29 0.89 4.48 -1.05
N PHE A 30 0.09 3.61 -1.68
CA PHE A 30 0.56 2.79 -2.79
C PHE A 30 1.06 3.64 -3.97
N ARG A 31 0.32 4.69 -4.34
CA ARG A 31 0.70 5.59 -5.45
C ARG A 31 2.00 6.34 -5.17
N LEU A 32 2.17 6.87 -3.97
CA LEU A 32 3.40 7.59 -3.59
C LEU A 32 4.63 6.67 -3.63
N ARG A 33 4.47 5.42 -3.17
CA ARG A 33 5.55 4.41 -3.20
C ARG A 33 5.89 3.98 -4.63
N TYR A 34 4.87 3.75 -5.47
CA TYR A 34 5.09 3.38 -6.87
C TYR A 34 5.83 4.48 -7.64
N PHE A 35 5.44 5.75 -7.45
CA PHE A 35 6.08 6.89 -8.10
C PHE A 35 7.54 7.07 -7.68
N THR A 36 7.84 6.89 -6.39
CA THR A 36 9.21 7.01 -5.86
C THR A 36 10.11 5.91 -6.41
N LEU A 37 9.62 4.67 -6.48
CA LEU A 37 10.36 3.54 -7.06
C LEU A 37 10.69 3.77 -8.55
N GLN A 38 9.71 4.26 -9.33
CA GLN A 38 9.95 4.62 -10.73
C GLN A 38 10.97 5.77 -10.88
N ALA A 39 10.85 6.82 -10.07
CA ALA A 39 11.78 7.94 -10.11
C ALA A 39 13.22 7.51 -9.78
N THR A 40 13.41 6.60 -8.80
CA THR A 40 14.73 6.04 -8.48
C THR A 40 15.34 5.30 -9.65
N TRP A 41 14.57 4.45 -10.36
CA TRP A 41 15.07 3.73 -11.53
C TRP A 41 15.42 4.66 -12.70
N VAL A 42 14.64 5.72 -12.91
CA VAL A 42 14.97 6.74 -13.91
C VAL A 42 16.32 7.40 -13.58
N ILE A 43 16.59 7.71 -12.32
CA ILE A 43 17.89 8.25 -11.87
C ILE A 43 19.02 7.26 -12.14
N VAL A 44 18.85 5.96 -11.82
CA VAL A 44 19.87 4.93 -12.08
C VAL A 44 20.19 4.80 -13.56
N LEU A 45 19.15 4.71 -14.40
CA LEU A 45 19.30 4.56 -15.84
C LEU A 45 19.96 5.80 -16.48
N THR A 46 19.52 6.99 -16.09
CA THR A 46 20.10 8.25 -16.59
C THR A 46 21.53 8.43 -16.12
N ALA A 47 21.85 8.14 -14.86
CA ALA A 47 23.22 8.19 -14.35
C ALA A 47 24.12 7.16 -15.03
N GLY A 48 23.64 5.93 -15.24
CA GLY A 48 24.36 4.88 -15.95
C GLY A 48 24.68 5.24 -17.40
N ALA A 49 23.77 5.93 -18.10
CA ALA A 49 24.01 6.45 -19.45
C ALA A 49 24.89 7.72 -19.48
N ALA A 50 24.79 8.57 -18.46
CA ALA A 50 25.53 9.82 -18.37
C ALA A 50 27.02 9.62 -18.03
N ILE A 51 27.39 8.56 -17.32
CA ILE A 51 28.79 8.23 -16.99
C ILE A 51 29.64 8.06 -18.27
N PRO A 52 29.32 7.15 -19.22
CA PRO A 52 30.09 7.00 -20.45
C PRO A 52 30.00 8.24 -21.36
N LEU A 53 28.85 8.95 -21.36
CA LEU A 53 28.67 10.18 -22.12
C LEU A 53 29.57 11.31 -21.60
N SER A 54 29.72 11.44 -20.27
CA SER A 54 30.56 12.45 -19.63
C SER A 54 32.04 12.26 -19.98
N ALA A 55 32.48 11.00 -20.07
CA ALA A 55 33.83 10.65 -20.51
C ALA A 55 34.04 10.97 -21.99
N ALA A 56 33.04 10.72 -22.85
CA ALA A 56 33.11 11.01 -24.28
C ALA A 56 33.08 12.53 -24.61
N LEU A 57 32.38 13.32 -23.80
CA LEU A 57 32.23 14.78 -23.99
C LEU A 57 33.28 15.63 -23.27
N GLY A 58 34.25 15.01 -22.58
CA GLY A 58 35.30 15.73 -21.86
C GLY A 58 34.77 16.57 -20.69
N TRP A 59 33.71 16.11 -20.03
CA TRP A 59 33.14 16.82 -18.89
C TRP A 59 34.12 16.89 -17.71
N PRO A 60 33.95 17.87 -16.79
CA PRO A 60 34.80 17.98 -15.62
C PRO A 60 34.88 16.66 -14.84
N GLY A 61 36.09 16.30 -14.40
CA GLY A 61 36.36 14.99 -13.77
C GLY A 61 35.57 14.69 -12.49
N TRP A 62 34.90 15.69 -11.90
CA TRP A 62 34.02 15.52 -10.75
C TRP A 62 32.62 15.00 -11.10
N VAL A 63 32.19 15.05 -12.37
CA VAL A 63 30.84 14.65 -12.77
C VAL A 63 30.63 13.13 -12.67
N ALA A 64 31.58 12.34 -13.17
CA ALA A 64 31.49 10.88 -13.09
C ALA A 64 31.42 10.34 -11.64
N PRO A 65 32.22 10.83 -10.67
CA PRO A 65 32.06 10.50 -9.25
C PRO A 65 30.68 10.82 -8.67
N ILE A 66 30.10 11.98 -8.99
CA ILE A 66 28.77 12.38 -8.48
C ILE A 66 27.68 11.47 -9.05
N LEU A 67 27.75 11.13 -10.34
CA LEU A 67 26.82 10.19 -10.97
C LEU A 67 26.96 8.79 -10.36
N GLY A 68 28.19 8.31 -10.15
CA GLY A 68 28.45 7.03 -9.48
C GLY A 68 27.92 6.99 -8.05
N PHE A 69 28.13 8.06 -7.28
CA PHE A 69 27.55 8.18 -5.93
C PHE A 69 26.02 8.16 -5.95
N SER A 70 25.40 8.85 -6.91
CA SER A 70 23.94 8.85 -7.07
C SER A 70 23.38 7.45 -7.37
N VAL A 71 24.10 6.64 -8.15
CA VAL A 71 23.74 5.23 -8.40
C VAL A 71 23.85 4.41 -7.11
N VAL A 72 24.93 4.55 -6.34
CA VAL A 72 25.09 3.82 -5.07
C VAL A 72 23.98 4.18 -4.07
N VAL A 73 23.65 5.47 -3.95
CA VAL A 73 22.53 5.94 -3.11
C VAL A 73 21.21 5.35 -3.62
N ALA A 74 20.98 5.34 -4.93
CA ALA A 74 19.77 4.77 -5.51
C ALA A 74 19.66 3.25 -5.29
N THR A 75 20.75 2.48 -5.39
CA THR A 75 20.78 1.04 -5.08
C THR A 75 20.61 0.76 -3.58
N GLY A 76 21.19 1.62 -2.73
CA GLY A 76 20.97 1.56 -1.28
C GLY A 76 19.51 1.81 -0.92
N LEU A 77 18.90 2.81 -1.55
CA LEU A 77 17.47 3.08 -1.48
C LEU A 77 16.66 1.90 -2.01
N GLU A 78 17.03 1.29 -3.14
CA GLU A 78 16.36 0.12 -3.71
C GLU A 78 16.27 -1.05 -2.71
N LYS A 79 17.34 -1.30 -1.93
CA LYS A 79 17.33 -2.35 -0.91
C LYS A 79 16.37 -2.05 0.25
N VAL A 80 16.24 -0.78 0.63
CA VAL A 80 15.24 -0.30 1.59
C VAL A 80 13.84 -0.40 0.97
N PHE A 81 13.70 -0.03 -0.30
CA PHE A 81 12.44 -0.05 -1.03
C PHE A 81 11.92 -1.46 -1.25
N ASN A 82 12.77 -2.43 -1.62
CA ASN A 82 12.41 -3.84 -1.78
C ASN A 82 11.87 -4.44 -0.49
N ARG A 83 12.41 -4.09 0.68
CA ARG A 83 11.77 -4.43 1.95
C ARG A 83 10.36 -3.84 2.02
N THR A 84 10.21 -2.54 1.77
CA THR A 84 8.88 -1.90 1.78
C THR A 84 7.93 -2.37 0.68
N THR A 85 8.41 -3.00 -0.39
CA THR A 85 7.58 -3.58 -1.47
C THR A 85 6.74 -4.74 -0.95
N ASP A 86 7.27 -5.60 -0.09
CA ASP A 86 6.50 -6.70 0.52
C ASP A 86 5.34 -6.15 1.37
N GLY A 87 5.59 -5.10 2.15
CA GLY A 87 4.54 -4.39 2.89
C GLY A 87 3.54 -3.70 1.96
N ALA A 88 3.97 -3.17 0.81
CA ALA A 88 3.09 -2.56 -0.17
C ALA A 88 2.19 -3.58 -0.89
N VAL A 89 2.71 -4.79 -1.17
CA VAL A 89 1.94 -5.91 -1.71
C VAL A 89 0.88 -6.36 -0.70
N ALA A 90 1.20 -6.43 0.58
CA ALA A 90 0.23 -6.73 1.64
C ALA A 90 -0.89 -5.68 1.69
N VAL A 91 -0.54 -4.38 1.60
CA VAL A 91 -1.51 -3.28 1.57
C VAL A 91 -2.44 -3.36 0.36
N ASP A 92 -1.91 -3.64 -0.84
CA ASP A 92 -2.74 -3.74 -2.04
C ASP A 92 -3.64 -4.99 -2.02
N ARG A 93 -3.18 -6.11 -1.43
CA ARG A 93 -4.02 -7.29 -1.21
C ARG A 93 -5.20 -6.97 -0.27
N LEU A 94 -4.95 -6.30 0.85
CA LEU A 94 -6.02 -5.88 1.76
C LEU A 94 -7.01 -4.95 1.05
N ARG A 95 -6.51 -3.96 0.30
CA ARG A 95 -7.37 -3.02 -0.45
C ARG A 95 -8.30 -3.76 -1.42
N ARG A 96 -7.76 -4.69 -2.21
CA ARG A 96 -8.54 -5.48 -3.17
C ARG A 96 -9.57 -6.38 -2.48
N ALA A 97 -9.21 -6.99 -1.34
CA ALA A 97 -10.12 -7.80 -0.55
C ALA A 97 -11.30 -6.96 -0.03
N LEU A 98 -11.04 -5.79 0.56
CA LEU A 98 -12.08 -4.88 1.04
C LEU A 98 -12.95 -4.36 -0.12
N ASP A 99 -12.36 -4.03 -1.28
CA ASP A 99 -13.11 -3.62 -2.48
C ASP A 99 -13.98 -4.74 -3.07
N GLN A 100 -13.56 -6.00 -2.93
CA GLN A 100 -14.37 -7.14 -3.34
C GLN A 100 -15.55 -7.36 -2.38
N GLU A 101 -15.32 -7.32 -1.07
CA GLU A 101 -16.38 -7.47 -0.07
C GLU A 101 -17.41 -6.33 -0.14
N GLY A 102 -16.97 -5.09 -0.35
CA GLY A 102 -17.88 -3.95 -0.56
C GLY A 102 -18.76 -4.12 -1.80
N ARG A 103 -18.20 -4.62 -2.91
CA ARG A 103 -18.98 -4.91 -4.12
C ARG A 103 -19.98 -6.04 -3.91
N LEU A 104 -19.59 -7.09 -3.19
CA LEU A 104 -20.48 -8.20 -2.84
C LEU A 104 -21.64 -7.74 -1.95
N PHE A 105 -21.35 -6.88 -0.96
CA PHE A 105 -22.36 -6.30 -0.09
C PHE A 105 -23.38 -5.47 -0.88
N HIS A 106 -22.93 -4.53 -1.71
CA HIS A 106 -23.84 -3.72 -2.54
C HIS A 106 -24.64 -4.56 -3.54
N ALA A 107 -24.05 -5.61 -4.11
CA ALA A 107 -24.75 -6.52 -5.01
C ALA A 107 -25.83 -7.34 -4.28
N ARG A 108 -25.58 -7.78 -3.04
CA ARG A 108 -26.57 -8.52 -2.23
C ARG A 108 -27.68 -7.63 -1.68
N LYS A 109 -27.36 -6.40 -1.28
CA LYS A 109 -28.33 -5.39 -0.83
C LYS A 109 -29.41 -5.11 -1.89
N LEU A 110 -29.09 -5.30 -3.18
CA LEU A 110 -30.02 -5.13 -4.30
C LEU A 110 -30.89 -6.36 -4.61
N HIS A 111 -30.58 -7.55 -4.08
CA HIS A 111 -31.18 -8.81 -4.55
C HIS A 111 -31.87 -9.68 -3.50
N TYR A 112 -31.53 -9.56 -2.21
CA TYR A 112 -32.15 -10.39 -1.17
C TYR A 112 -32.50 -9.57 0.06
N ALA A 113 -33.81 -9.43 0.32
CA ALA A 113 -34.37 -8.88 1.56
C ALA A 113 -34.57 -9.97 2.65
N ASP A 114 -34.21 -11.23 2.36
CA ASP A 114 -34.54 -12.37 3.23
C ASP A 114 -33.33 -12.93 3.99
N SER A 115 -33.38 -12.69 5.31
CA SER A 115 -33.11 -13.62 6.41
C SER A 115 -31.72 -13.86 6.99
N ASP A 116 -30.65 -13.25 6.50
CA ASP A 116 -29.39 -13.12 7.26
C ASP A 116 -28.87 -11.70 7.07
N ASP A 117 -28.58 -10.95 8.16
CA ASP A 117 -28.18 -9.54 8.07
C ASP A 117 -26.91 -9.40 7.20
N PRO A 118 -27.05 -8.98 5.93
CA PRO A 118 -25.94 -8.99 4.98
C PRO A 118 -24.84 -8.00 5.38
N PHE A 119 -25.18 -7.05 6.27
CA PHE A 119 -24.24 -6.10 6.83
C PHE A 119 -23.33 -6.76 7.88
N ASP A 120 -23.87 -7.59 8.76
CA ASP A 120 -23.05 -8.31 9.75
C ASP A 120 -22.07 -9.28 9.09
N GLU A 121 -22.48 -9.95 8.00
CA GLU A 121 -21.55 -10.79 7.25
C GLU A 121 -20.43 -9.96 6.56
N TYR A 122 -20.78 -8.80 5.99
CA TYR A 122 -19.83 -7.87 5.41
C TYR A 122 -18.82 -7.35 6.45
N VAL A 123 -19.29 -6.96 7.63
CA VAL A 123 -18.45 -6.53 8.75
C VAL A 123 -17.50 -7.66 9.15
N ARG A 124 -18.03 -8.87 9.41
CA ARG A 124 -17.24 -10.04 9.82
C ARG A 124 -16.13 -10.38 8.83
N ARG A 125 -16.43 -10.38 7.52
CA ARG A 125 -15.44 -10.68 6.47
C ARG A 125 -14.39 -9.58 6.32
N SER A 126 -14.80 -8.32 6.42
CA SER A 126 -13.89 -7.17 6.36
C SER A 126 -12.93 -7.16 7.55
N GLU A 127 -13.43 -7.38 8.76
CA GLU A 127 -12.62 -7.48 9.98
C GLU A 127 -11.66 -8.68 9.94
N ALA A 128 -12.10 -9.83 9.41
CA ALA A 128 -11.21 -10.97 9.21
C ALA A 128 -10.06 -10.66 8.23
N ALA A 129 -10.33 -9.92 7.15
CA ALA A 129 -9.31 -9.48 6.20
C ALA A 129 -8.31 -8.50 6.83
N ILE A 130 -8.79 -7.58 7.66
CA ILE A 130 -7.94 -6.64 8.41
C ILE A 130 -7.06 -7.39 9.41
N ALA A 131 -7.64 -8.33 10.19
CA ALA A 131 -6.89 -9.11 11.17
C ALA A 131 -5.81 -10.02 10.53
N GLU A 132 -6.07 -10.56 9.34
CA GLU A 132 -5.06 -11.29 8.55
C GLU A 132 -3.94 -10.34 8.07
N PHE A 133 -4.30 -9.16 7.58
CA PHE A 133 -3.32 -8.14 7.21
C PHE A 133 -2.45 -7.73 8.40
N ASP A 134 -3.02 -7.45 9.56
CA ASP A 134 -2.27 -7.07 10.76
C ASP A 134 -1.30 -8.17 11.20
N ARG A 135 -1.73 -9.44 11.17
CA ARG A 135 -0.83 -10.59 11.43
C ARG A 135 0.31 -10.65 10.42
N SER A 136 0.03 -10.43 9.13
CA SER A 136 1.06 -10.42 8.09
C SER A 136 2.06 -9.25 8.26
N MET A 137 1.57 -8.08 8.69
CA MET A 137 2.40 -6.90 8.91
C MET A 137 3.25 -7.01 10.17
N LEU A 138 2.75 -7.65 11.23
CA LEU A 138 3.53 -7.98 12.42
C LEU A 138 4.66 -8.96 12.09
N ALA A 139 4.38 -10.02 11.32
CA ALA A 139 5.39 -10.96 10.87
C ALA A 139 6.44 -10.28 9.97
N TYR A 140 6.00 -9.38 9.09
CA TYR A 140 6.88 -8.56 8.27
C TYR A 140 7.76 -7.64 9.14
N ALA A 141 7.18 -6.93 10.12
CA ALA A 141 7.90 -6.05 11.04
C ALA A 141 9.01 -6.79 11.81
N GLN A 142 8.73 -8.01 12.27
CA GLN A 142 9.71 -8.87 12.94
C GLN A 142 10.87 -9.27 12.03
N ARG A 143 10.62 -9.47 10.73
CA ARG A 143 11.68 -9.80 9.74
C ARG A 143 12.59 -8.62 9.40
N ILE A 144 12.09 -7.39 9.49
CA ILE A 144 12.86 -6.19 9.15
C ILE A 144 13.51 -5.52 10.37
N ALA A 145 13.11 -5.89 11.59
CA ALA A 145 13.70 -5.37 12.81
C ALA A 145 15.19 -5.74 12.88
N PRO A 146 16.10 -4.78 13.18
CA PRO A 146 17.50 -5.08 13.36
C PRO A 146 17.67 -6.02 14.57
N PRO A 147 18.66 -6.95 14.55
CA PRO A 147 18.91 -7.81 15.70
C PRO A 147 19.25 -6.91 16.90
N THR A 148 18.44 -7.02 17.97
CA THR A 148 18.76 -6.44 19.26
C THR A 148 20.07 -7.06 19.72
N LYS A 149 21.14 -6.26 19.78
CA LYS A 149 22.41 -6.67 20.38
C LYS A 149 22.13 -6.94 21.87
N SER A 150 22.04 -8.22 22.23
CA SER A 150 22.16 -8.71 23.61
C SER A 150 23.63 -8.79 24.01
#